data_AF-R4WRI6-F1
#
_entry.id   AF-R4WRI6-F1
#
_cell.length_a   1.000
_cell.length_b   1.000
_cell.length_c   1.000
_cell.angle_alpha   90.00
_cell.angle_beta   90.00
_cell.angle_gamma   90.00
#
_symmetry.space_group_name_H-M   'P 1'
#
loop_
_entity.id
_entity.type
_entity.pdbx_description
1 polymer ?
#
loop_
_entity_poly.entity_id
_entity_poly.type
_entity_poly.pdbx_seq_one_letter_code
_entity_poly.pdbx_strand_id
1 'polypeptide(L)'
;MTVFQNVIARLSNNSYIANYRCSLVNRISTSVYQYTPKQSVEEKLGIEPRPKRPSTPFITFVSQHRPIITQQNPHASPQEIVKLLTEEWKKLDESVKVKLKTDFKKDWQDYINKCTEYDNLLSPHDRENIEKAKEEAQYVKEKRLLKKQMKDLGCPKRPGSSYLYFMKSKLPERGDTPFLEFQKKVKEDWKKLPELQKGRFEQLYHKDMDEYRQKMTLWTKKMEEEGKFMLTKKGKESDGPKKPGSSFIYFMKSRLLDRGETPYKEFQLKLREEWANMPDSQKKKFEELRNKEMEEYKVKIGGSGSRKERNARVRVQES
;
A
#
# COMPACT_ATOMS: atom_id res chain seq x y z
N MET A 1 -8.78 11.08 7.71
CA MET A 1 -8.31 10.27 8.86
C MET A 1 -8.56 8.76 8.69
N THR A 2 -9.73 8.37 8.16
CA THR A 2 -10.22 6.99 8.02
C THR A 2 -9.41 6.05 7.12
N VAL A 3 -9.03 6.50 5.93
CA VAL A 3 -8.41 5.63 4.91
C VAL A 3 -6.92 5.38 5.23
N PHE A 4 -6.24 6.39 5.77
CA PHE A 4 -4.86 6.29 6.25
C PHE A 4 -4.71 5.25 7.37
N GLN A 5 -5.68 5.23 8.31
CA GLN A 5 -5.76 4.20 9.36
C GLN A 5 -5.92 2.79 8.78
N ASN A 6 -6.75 2.64 7.74
CA ASN A 6 -6.96 1.34 7.09
C ASN A 6 -5.71 0.86 6.32
N VAL A 7 -4.94 1.77 5.71
CA VAL A 7 -3.65 1.41 5.07
C VAL A 7 -2.64 0.97 6.11
N ILE A 8 -2.51 1.70 7.23
CA ILE A 8 -1.62 1.34 8.35
C ILE A 8 -2.03 -0.02 8.94
N ALA A 9 -3.32 -0.27 9.13
CA ALA A 9 -3.86 -1.54 9.64
C ALA A 9 -3.66 -2.73 8.68
N ARG A 10 -3.83 -2.52 7.36
CA ARG A 10 -3.51 -3.55 6.34
C ARG A 10 -2.00 -3.81 6.25
N LEU A 11 -1.17 -2.82 6.50
CA LEU A 11 0.29 -2.98 6.59
C LEU A 11 0.72 -3.67 7.89
N SER A 12 -0.02 -3.55 8.99
CA SER A 12 0.30 -4.22 10.25
C SER A 12 -0.05 -5.71 10.27
N ASN A 13 -1.03 -6.14 9.47
CA ASN A 13 -1.36 -7.58 9.28
C ASN A 13 -0.45 -8.29 8.27
N ASN A 14 0.27 -7.54 7.43
CA ASN A 14 1.28 -8.10 6.55
C ASN A 14 2.61 -8.09 7.29
N SER A 15 2.90 -9.19 8.00
CA SER A 15 4.18 -9.39 8.67
C SER A 15 5.29 -9.04 7.68
N TYR A 16 6.14 -8.09 8.07
CA TYR A 16 7.23 -7.58 7.27
C TYR A 16 6.79 -6.69 6.10
N ILE A 17 6.87 -5.37 6.30
CA ILE A 17 7.56 -4.55 5.30
C ILE A 17 9.00 -5.05 5.30
N ALA A 18 9.22 -6.15 4.58
CA ALA A 18 10.52 -6.59 4.16
C ALA A 18 11.05 -5.49 3.24
N ASN A 19 11.67 -4.48 3.85
CA ASN A 19 12.47 -3.47 3.16
C ASN A 19 13.74 -4.12 2.63
N TYR A 20 13.61 -5.17 1.81
CA TYR A 20 14.65 -5.57 0.88
C TYR A 20 14.44 -4.79 -0.41
N ARG A 21 14.57 -3.47 -0.34
CA ARG A 21 15.04 -2.75 -1.52
C ARG A 21 16.56 -2.80 -1.44
N CYS A 22 17.12 -3.71 -2.25
CA CYS A 22 18.53 -3.75 -2.55
C CYS A 22 18.99 -2.33 -2.93
N SER A 23 19.87 -1.76 -2.11
CA SER A 23 20.50 -0.45 -2.36
C SER A 23 21.46 -0.46 -3.56
N LEU A 24 21.72 -1.63 -4.16
CA LEU A 24 22.57 -1.77 -5.35
C LEU A 24 21.83 -1.47 -6.65
N VAL A 25 20.50 -1.33 -6.60
CA VAL A 25 19.74 -0.74 -7.69
C VAL A 25 19.52 0.73 -7.32
N ASN A 26 20.52 1.57 -7.58
CA ASN A 26 20.15 2.76 -8.36
C ASN A 26 19.36 2.18 -9.51
N ARG A 27 18.04 2.40 -9.55
CA ARG A 27 17.29 2.12 -10.76
C ARG A 27 18.03 2.91 -11.83
N ILE A 28 18.91 2.24 -12.59
CA ILE A 28 19.00 2.54 -13.99
C ILE A 28 17.59 2.20 -14.45
N SER A 29 16.77 3.24 -14.46
CA SER A 29 15.58 3.27 -15.26
C SER A 29 16.10 3.17 -16.69
N THR A 30 16.45 1.96 -17.14
CA THR A 30 16.43 1.60 -18.55
C THR A 30 14.99 1.41 -19.01
N SER A 31 14.01 2.01 -18.32
CA SER A 31 12.97 2.68 -19.07
C SER A 31 13.70 3.79 -19.83
N VAL A 32 14.09 3.45 -21.07
CA VAL A 32 13.76 4.35 -22.18
C VAL A 32 12.41 4.93 -21.79
N TYR A 33 12.32 6.23 -21.51
CA TYR A 33 11.05 6.88 -21.16
C TYR A 33 10.20 6.85 -22.44
N GLN A 34 9.80 5.64 -22.87
CA GLN A 34 8.69 5.45 -23.76
C GLN A 34 7.51 5.94 -22.94
N TYR A 35 6.99 7.09 -23.34
CA TYR A 35 5.74 7.61 -22.83
C TYR A 35 4.68 6.55 -23.11
N THR A 36 4.44 5.66 -22.13
CA THR A 36 3.29 4.78 -22.16
C THR A 36 2.10 5.63 -21.72
N PRO A 37 1.06 5.79 -22.55
CA PRO A 37 -0.15 6.51 -22.16
C PRO A 37 -0.66 5.97 -20.82
N LYS A 38 -1.08 6.88 -19.93
CA LYS A 38 -1.69 6.46 -18.66
C LYS A 38 -3.02 5.79 -18.96
N GLN A 39 -3.01 4.46 -19.00
CA GLN A 39 -4.23 3.66 -19.19
C GLN A 39 -5.19 3.82 -18.01
N SER A 40 -6.48 3.90 -18.31
CA SER A 40 -7.56 3.88 -17.32
C SER A 40 -7.60 2.54 -16.58
N VAL A 41 -8.40 2.45 -15.51
CA VAL A 41 -8.57 1.17 -14.79
C VAL A 41 -9.38 0.20 -15.65
N GLU A 42 -10.39 0.75 -16.32
CA GLU A 42 -11.28 0.09 -17.26
C GLU A 42 -10.48 -0.53 -18.42
N GLU A 43 -9.59 0.23 -19.06
CA GLU A 43 -8.73 -0.24 -20.17
C GLU A 43 -7.81 -1.40 -19.75
N LYS A 44 -7.31 -1.40 -18.51
CA LYS A 44 -6.45 -2.49 -18.00
C LYS A 44 -7.21 -3.79 -17.79
N LEU A 45 -8.53 -3.70 -17.60
CA LEU A 45 -9.42 -4.85 -17.48
C LEU A 45 -9.97 -5.29 -18.84
N GLY A 46 -9.56 -4.65 -19.94
CA GLY A 46 -10.11 -4.90 -21.28
C GLY A 46 -11.54 -4.40 -21.47
N ILE A 47 -12.02 -3.55 -20.55
CA ILE A 47 -13.34 -2.93 -20.62
C ILE A 47 -13.19 -1.60 -21.34
N GLU A 48 -14.19 -1.23 -22.15
CA GLU A 48 -14.20 0.08 -22.78
C GLU A 48 -14.04 1.19 -21.73
N PRO A 49 -13.21 2.22 -21.99
CA PRO A 49 -13.02 3.27 -21.02
C PRO A 49 -14.30 4.08 -20.86
N ARG A 50 -14.62 4.41 -19.60
CA ARG A 50 -15.68 5.36 -19.31
C ARG A 50 -15.47 6.66 -20.11
N PRO A 51 -16.52 7.24 -20.73
CA PRO A 51 -16.41 8.51 -21.43
C PRO A 51 -15.68 9.58 -20.60
N LYS A 52 -14.82 10.37 -21.25
CA LYS A 52 -14.07 11.45 -20.59
C LYS A 52 -14.94 12.70 -20.50
N ARG A 53 -14.79 13.45 -19.41
CA ARG A 53 -15.45 14.74 -19.23
C ARG A 53 -15.02 15.72 -20.33
N PRO A 54 -15.95 16.53 -20.87
CA PRO A 54 -15.59 17.57 -21.83
C PRO A 54 -14.71 18.63 -21.17
N SER A 55 -13.85 19.26 -21.96
CA SER A 55 -12.98 20.35 -21.52
C SER A 55 -13.81 21.56 -21.11
N THR A 56 -13.43 22.21 -20.00
CA THR A 56 -14.09 23.46 -19.60
C THR A 56 -13.80 24.57 -20.61
N PRO A 57 -14.61 25.64 -20.67
CA PRO A 57 -14.44 26.73 -21.64
C PRO A 57 -13.01 27.30 -21.69
N PHE A 58 -12.40 27.50 -20.53
CA PHE A 58 -11.02 27.97 -20.42
C PHE A 58 -10.01 26.94 -20.96
N ILE A 59 -10.19 25.65 -20.69
CA ILE A 59 -9.29 24.60 -21.18
C ILE A 59 -9.42 24.43 -22.70
N THR A 60 -10.63 24.56 -23.24
CA THR A 60 -10.85 24.61 -24.69
C THR A 60 -10.13 25.80 -25.32
N PHE A 61 -10.25 26.99 -24.75
CA PHE A 61 -9.49 28.17 -25.16
C PHE A 61 -7.97 27.95 -25.08
N VAL A 62 -7.46 27.43 -23.96
CA VAL A 62 -6.05 27.10 -23.78
C VAL A 62 -5.58 26.11 -24.85
N SER A 63 -6.38 25.10 -25.20
CA SER A 63 -6.01 24.11 -26.22
C SER A 63 -5.86 24.72 -27.61
N GLN A 64 -6.69 25.72 -27.94
CA GLN A 64 -6.68 26.43 -29.23
C GLN A 64 -5.54 27.44 -29.32
N HIS A 65 -5.27 28.17 -28.23
CA HIS A 65 -4.31 29.29 -28.23
C HIS A 65 -2.89 28.90 -27.79
N ARG A 66 -2.73 27.81 -27.03
CA ARG A 66 -1.40 27.37 -26.54
C ARG A 66 -0.38 27.15 -27.66
N PRO A 67 -0.69 26.53 -28.82
CA PRO A 67 0.29 26.37 -29.89
C PRO A 67 0.83 27.71 -30.40
N ILE A 68 -0.05 28.71 -30.54
CA ILE A 68 0.29 30.05 -31.04
C ILE A 68 1.25 30.76 -30.07
N ILE A 69 0.90 30.79 -28.78
CA ILE A 69 1.74 31.44 -27.76
C ILE A 69 3.06 30.70 -27.57
N THR A 70 3.05 29.37 -27.67
CA THR A 70 4.29 28.57 -27.60
C THR A 70 5.21 28.88 -28.77
N GLN A 71 4.67 29.06 -29.98
CA GLN A 71 5.46 29.43 -31.15
C GLN A 71 6.02 30.86 -31.06
N GLN A 72 5.27 31.79 -30.48
CA GLN A 72 5.71 33.16 -30.24
C GLN A 72 6.71 33.28 -29.09
N ASN A 73 6.71 32.32 -28.16
CA ASN A 73 7.61 32.29 -27.01
C ASN A 73 8.35 30.94 -26.90
N PRO A 74 9.25 30.58 -27.86
CA PRO A 74 9.87 29.26 -27.90
C PRO A 74 10.72 28.91 -26.68
N HIS A 75 11.24 29.92 -25.98
CA HIS A 75 12.08 29.77 -24.79
C HIS A 75 11.29 29.86 -23.48
N ALA A 76 10.00 30.22 -23.52
CA ALA A 76 9.18 30.33 -22.32
C ALA A 76 8.85 28.95 -21.76
N SER A 77 8.86 28.86 -20.43
CA SER A 77 8.42 27.65 -19.74
C SER A 77 6.92 27.43 -19.94
N PRO A 78 6.44 26.17 -19.89
CA PRO A 78 5.00 25.88 -19.96
C PRO A 78 4.16 26.63 -18.92
N GLN A 79 4.75 26.94 -17.76
CA GLN A 79 4.09 27.70 -16.69
C GLN A 79 3.89 29.17 -17.08
N GLU A 80 4.87 29.79 -17.74
CA GLU A 80 4.79 31.15 -18.25
C GLU A 80 3.78 31.26 -19.40
N ILE A 81 3.77 30.28 -20.31
CA ILE A 81 2.78 30.22 -21.40
C ILE A 81 1.35 30.16 -20.83
N VAL A 82 1.10 29.35 -19.80
CA VAL A 82 -0.22 29.28 -19.15
C VAL A 82 -0.57 30.60 -18.46
N LYS A 83 0.40 31.32 -17.86
CA LYS A 83 0.16 32.65 -17.29
C LYS A 83 -0.28 33.64 -18.37
N LEU A 84 0.40 33.68 -19.52
CA LEU A 84 0.02 34.52 -20.66
C LEU A 84 -1.40 34.20 -21.16
N LEU A 85 -1.72 32.92 -21.35
CA LEU A 85 -3.07 32.47 -21.74
C LEU A 85 -4.15 32.88 -20.73
N THR A 86 -3.81 32.89 -19.44
CA THR A 86 -4.75 33.30 -18.38
C THR A 86 -5.04 34.80 -18.47
N GLU A 87 -4.03 35.62 -18.77
CA GLU A 87 -4.22 37.06 -18.99
C GLU A 87 -4.98 37.36 -20.28
N GLU A 88 -4.73 36.61 -21.36
CA GLU A 88 -5.53 36.71 -22.60
C GLU A 88 -6.99 36.31 -22.37
N TRP A 89 -7.25 35.24 -21.62
CA TRP A 89 -8.61 34.83 -21.26
C TRP A 89 -9.37 35.90 -20.50
N LYS A 90 -8.71 36.64 -19.59
CA LYS A 90 -9.35 37.75 -18.87
C LYS A 90 -9.78 38.85 -19.82
N LYS A 91 -8.92 39.21 -20.79
CA LYS A 91 -9.15 40.25 -21.80
C LYS A 91 -10.07 39.83 -22.95
N LEU A 92 -10.33 38.52 -23.09
CA LEU A 92 -11.19 37.97 -24.14
C LEU A 92 -12.62 38.54 -24.04
N ASP A 93 -13.19 38.85 -25.20
CA ASP A 93 -14.54 39.38 -25.33
C ASP A 93 -15.60 38.44 -24.71
N GLU A 94 -16.62 39.02 -24.08
CA GLU A 94 -17.64 38.25 -23.39
C GLU A 94 -18.49 37.45 -24.39
N SER A 95 -18.66 37.93 -25.63
CA SER A 95 -19.37 37.18 -26.67
C SER A 95 -18.72 35.82 -26.97
N VAL A 96 -17.39 35.77 -27.02
CA VAL A 96 -16.62 34.54 -27.26
C VAL A 96 -16.70 33.62 -26.03
N LYS A 97 -16.60 34.18 -24.82
CA LYS A 97 -16.79 33.42 -23.58
C LYS A 97 -18.17 32.80 -23.50
N VAL A 98 -19.22 33.52 -23.91
CA VAL A 98 -20.61 33.02 -23.94
C VAL A 98 -20.76 31.87 -24.92
N LYS A 99 -20.15 31.95 -26.11
CA LYS A 99 -20.13 30.84 -27.07
C LYS A 99 -19.47 29.59 -26.47
N LEU A 100 -18.26 29.73 -25.93
CA LEU A 100 -17.54 28.61 -25.29
C LEU A 100 -18.29 28.01 -24.09
N LYS A 101 -18.99 28.84 -23.30
CA LYS A 101 -19.86 28.37 -22.21
C LYS A 101 -21.06 27.59 -22.75
N THR A 102 -21.64 28.01 -23.87
CA THR A 102 -22.77 27.34 -24.52
C THR A 102 -22.35 26.00 -25.12
N ASP A 103 -21.23 25.97 -25.84
CA ASP A 103 -20.65 24.74 -26.40
C ASP A 103 -20.34 23.73 -25.28
N PHE A 104 -19.73 24.19 -24.19
CA PHE A 104 -19.48 23.35 -23.01
C PHE A 104 -20.77 22.75 -22.42
N LYS A 105 -21.87 23.51 -22.36
CA LYS A 105 -23.16 22.98 -21.87
C LYS A 105 -23.69 21.87 -22.78
N LYS A 106 -23.58 22.04 -24.10
CA LYS A 106 -23.98 21.02 -25.07
C LYS A 106 -23.11 19.77 -24.93
N ASP A 107 -21.79 19.92 -24.93
CA ASP A 107 -20.85 18.81 -24.76
C ASP A 107 -21.05 18.09 -23.42
N TRP A 108 -21.45 18.82 -22.38
CA TRP A 108 -21.78 18.26 -21.07
C TRP A 108 -23.04 17.39 -21.12
N GLN A 109 -24.07 17.81 -21.85
CA GLN A 109 -25.27 16.99 -22.09
C GLN A 109 -24.92 15.72 -22.86
N ASP A 110 -24.15 15.84 -23.94
CA ASP A 110 -23.69 14.68 -24.72
C ASP A 110 -22.85 13.72 -23.87
N TYR A 111 -22.00 14.25 -22.99
CA TYR A 111 -21.22 13.45 -22.04
C TYR A 111 -22.08 12.70 -21.04
N ILE A 112 -23.14 13.33 -20.51
CA ILE A 112 -24.10 12.67 -19.62
C ILE A 112 -24.75 11.51 -20.35
N ASN A 113 -25.26 11.73 -21.57
CA ASN A 113 -25.92 10.70 -22.37
C ASN A 113 -24.98 9.51 -22.62
N LYS A 114 -23.74 9.77 -23.05
CA LYS A 114 -22.72 8.73 -23.23
C LYS A 114 -22.39 7.98 -21.94
N CYS A 115 -22.35 8.67 -20.79
CA CYS A 115 -22.15 8.02 -19.50
C CYS A 115 -23.33 7.13 -19.11
N THR A 116 -24.58 7.55 -19.38
CA THR A 116 -25.75 6.73 -19.12
C THR A 116 -25.79 5.48 -20.01
N GLU A 117 -25.43 5.61 -21.29
CA GLU A 117 -25.29 4.47 -22.20
C GLU A 117 -24.21 3.50 -21.71
N TYR A 118 -23.05 4.03 -21.34
CA TYR A 118 -21.95 3.23 -20.77
C TYR A 118 -22.36 2.47 -19.50
N ASP A 119 -23.03 3.14 -18.56
CA ASP A 119 -23.45 2.53 -17.30
C ASP A 119 -24.51 1.42 -17.52
N ASN A 120 -25.32 1.54 -18.58
CA ASN A 120 -26.29 0.52 -18.99
C ASN A 120 -25.63 -0.69 -19.67
N LEU A 121 -24.55 -0.49 -20.44
CA LEU A 121 -23.79 -1.57 -21.09
C LEU A 121 -22.98 -2.40 -20.09
N LEU A 122 -22.67 -1.83 -18.92
CA LEU A 122 -21.75 -2.44 -17.98
C LEU A 122 -22.40 -3.56 -17.15
N SER A 123 -21.86 -4.78 -17.27
CA SER A 123 -22.28 -5.95 -16.48
C SER A 123 -22.05 -5.71 -14.97
N PRO A 124 -22.89 -6.27 -14.07
CA PRO A 124 -22.64 -6.23 -12.63
C PRO A 124 -21.25 -6.74 -12.24
N HIS A 125 -20.72 -7.74 -12.95
CA HIS A 125 -19.37 -8.27 -12.71
C HIS A 125 -18.28 -7.25 -13.05
N ASP A 126 -18.41 -6.57 -14.19
CA ASP A 126 -17.47 -5.54 -14.65
C ASP A 126 -17.47 -4.34 -13.70
N ARG A 127 -18.64 -3.95 -13.18
CA ARG A 127 -18.76 -2.91 -12.15
C ARG A 127 -17.94 -3.25 -10.90
N GLU A 128 -18.09 -4.47 -10.39
CA GLU A 128 -17.37 -4.94 -9.21
C GLU A 128 -15.85 -4.99 -9.46
N ASN A 129 -15.43 -5.49 -10.63
CA ASN A 129 -14.01 -5.55 -11.00
C ASN A 129 -13.39 -4.15 -11.13
N ILE A 130 -14.11 -3.20 -11.75
CA ILE A 130 -13.69 -1.80 -11.84
C ILE A 130 -13.56 -1.17 -10.45
N GLU A 131 -14.51 -1.42 -9.55
CA GLU A 131 -14.49 -0.92 -8.17
C GLU A 131 -13.27 -1.46 -7.41
N LYS A 132 -13.05 -2.79 -7.43
CA LYS A 132 -11.89 -3.42 -6.79
C LYS A 132 -10.57 -2.89 -7.34
N ALA A 133 -10.46 -2.74 -8.66
CA ALA A 133 -9.25 -2.23 -9.29
C ALA A 133 -9.01 -0.74 -8.97
N LYS A 134 -10.07 0.07 -8.81
CA LYS A 134 -9.98 1.45 -8.32
C LYS A 134 -9.52 1.50 -6.86
N GLU A 135 -10.06 0.66 -5.99
CA GLU A 135 -9.65 0.54 -4.60
C GLU A 135 -8.17 0.12 -4.48
N GLU A 136 -7.73 -0.85 -5.28
CA GLU A 136 -6.33 -1.29 -5.30
C GLU A 136 -5.41 -0.17 -5.80
N ALA A 137 -5.79 0.52 -6.88
CA ALA A 137 -5.03 1.65 -7.39
C ALA A 137 -4.91 2.78 -6.35
N GLN A 138 -5.99 3.08 -5.63
CA GLN A 138 -5.99 4.04 -4.53
C GLN A 138 -5.08 3.58 -3.39
N TYR A 139 -5.19 2.32 -2.96
CA TYR A 139 -4.33 1.73 -1.93
C TYR A 139 -2.84 1.82 -2.31
N VAL A 140 -2.49 1.52 -3.57
CA VAL A 140 -1.11 1.64 -4.06
C VAL A 140 -0.63 3.10 -4.02
N LYS A 141 -1.46 4.07 -4.40
CA LYS A 141 -1.14 5.50 -4.33
C LYS A 141 -0.90 5.95 -2.88
N GLU A 142 -1.79 5.59 -1.97
CA GLU A 142 -1.68 5.93 -0.55
C GLU A 142 -0.47 5.27 0.11
N LYS A 143 -0.19 4.00 -0.20
CA LYS A 143 1.03 3.31 0.23
C LYS A 143 2.30 4.00 -0.26
N ARG A 144 2.31 4.54 -1.47
CA ARG A 144 3.44 5.32 -2.01
C ARG A 144 3.60 6.65 -1.26
N LEU A 145 2.49 7.35 -0.99
CA LEU A 145 2.50 8.61 -0.24
C LEU A 145 2.99 8.39 1.19
N LEU A 146 2.51 7.36 1.87
CA LEU A 146 2.97 6.99 3.22
C LEU A 146 4.46 6.67 3.22
N LYS A 147 4.97 5.90 2.25
CA LYS A 147 6.40 5.63 2.13
C LYS A 147 7.22 6.89 1.88
N LYS A 148 6.69 7.85 1.10
CA LYS A 148 7.34 9.15 0.88
C LYS A 148 7.40 9.93 2.19
N GLN A 149 6.28 10.04 2.90
CA GLN A 149 6.23 10.70 4.22
C GLN A 149 7.20 10.07 5.22
N MET A 150 7.27 8.75 5.31
CA MET A 150 8.24 8.06 6.18
C MET A 150 9.69 8.40 5.79
N LYS A 151 9.99 8.51 4.49
CA LYS A 151 11.31 8.90 4.00
C LYS A 151 11.63 10.36 4.35
N ASP A 152 10.67 11.26 4.15
CA ASP A 152 10.81 12.69 4.42
C ASP A 152 10.98 12.96 5.93
N LEU A 153 10.38 12.13 6.79
CA LEU A 153 10.57 12.13 8.24
C LEU A 153 11.87 11.45 8.71
N GLY A 154 12.74 11.02 7.78
CA GLY A 154 14.03 10.42 8.11
C GLY A 154 13.95 9.07 8.80
N CYS A 155 12.88 8.29 8.57
CA CYS A 155 12.72 6.96 9.16
C CYS A 155 13.95 6.07 8.84
N PRO A 156 14.66 5.56 9.86
CA PRO A 156 15.85 4.73 9.66
C PRO A 156 15.56 3.54 8.76
N LYS A 157 16.51 3.19 7.89
CA LYS A 157 16.39 2.03 7.00
C LYS A 157 16.98 0.81 7.67
N ARG A 158 16.27 -0.31 7.58
CA ARG A 158 16.79 -1.61 8.01
C ARG A 158 18.01 -1.98 7.16
N PRO A 159 19.13 -2.42 7.76
CA PRO A 159 20.27 -2.90 7.00
C PRO A 159 19.92 -4.18 6.25
N GLY A 160 20.61 -4.41 5.13
CA GLY A 160 20.46 -5.62 4.33
C GLY A 160 20.98 -6.85 5.08
N SER A 161 20.55 -8.06 4.71
CA SER A 161 21.12 -9.30 5.26
C SER A 161 22.63 -9.44 4.95
N SER A 162 23.32 -10.38 5.60
CA SER A 162 24.73 -10.72 5.32
C SER A 162 25.02 -10.90 3.82
N TYR A 163 24.13 -11.58 3.09
CA TYR A 163 24.18 -11.72 1.64
C TYR A 163 24.24 -10.38 0.88
N LEU A 164 23.54 -9.34 1.34
CA LEU A 164 23.56 -8.02 0.68
C LEU A 164 24.93 -7.34 0.81
N TYR A 165 25.67 -7.58 1.89
CA TYR A 165 27.05 -7.10 2.03
C TYR A 165 28.00 -7.82 1.08
N PHE A 166 27.85 -9.14 0.93
CA PHE A 166 28.61 -9.92 -0.05
C PHE A 166 28.29 -9.51 -1.49
N MET A 167 27.02 -9.33 -1.82
CA MET A 167 26.64 -8.83 -3.15
C MET A 167 27.18 -7.41 -3.39
N LYS A 168 27.24 -6.56 -2.36
CA LYS A 168 27.85 -5.23 -2.43
C LYS A 168 29.36 -5.31 -2.65
N SER A 169 30.07 -6.26 -2.02
CA SER A 169 31.51 -6.45 -2.25
C SER A 169 31.81 -6.96 -3.65
N LYS A 170 30.89 -7.72 -4.26
CA LYS A 170 30.99 -8.24 -5.63
C LYS A 170 30.50 -7.27 -6.71
N LEU A 171 29.76 -6.21 -6.35
CA LEU A 171 29.20 -5.27 -7.32
C LEU A 171 30.25 -4.61 -8.23
N PRO A 172 31.44 -4.20 -7.75
CA PRO A 172 32.49 -3.65 -8.61
C PRO A 172 32.97 -4.64 -9.69
N GLU A 173 32.87 -5.94 -9.45
CA GLU A 173 33.27 -7.00 -10.38
C GLU A 173 32.23 -7.24 -11.50
N ARG A 174 31.06 -6.57 -11.46
CA ARG A 174 29.99 -6.77 -12.45
C ARG A 174 30.39 -6.41 -13.88
N GLY A 175 31.14 -5.33 -14.04
CA GLY A 175 31.38 -4.69 -15.34
C GLY A 175 30.06 -4.37 -16.06
N ASP A 176 30.01 -4.74 -17.34
CA ASP A 176 28.88 -4.49 -18.25
C ASP A 176 27.82 -5.61 -18.28
N THR A 177 27.99 -6.65 -17.45
CA THR A 177 27.01 -7.75 -17.43
C THR A 177 25.63 -7.28 -16.96
N PRO A 178 24.54 -7.76 -17.59
CA PRO A 178 23.18 -7.47 -17.14
C PRO A 178 23.01 -7.81 -15.65
N PHE A 179 22.42 -6.89 -14.88
CA PHE A 179 22.32 -7.03 -13.42
C PHE A 179 21.65 -8.34 -12.97
N LEU A 180 20.66 -8.83 -13.74
CA LEU A 180 19.96 -10.07 -13.45
C LEU A 180 20.89 -11.29 -13.56
N GLU A 181 21.77 -11.31 -14.56
CA GLU A 181 22.74 -12.39 -14.75
C GLU A 181 23.84 -12.35 -13.70
N PHE A 182 24.35 -11.15 -13.41
CA PHE A 182 25.27 -10.92 -12.30
C PHE A 182 24.69 -11.42 -10.96
N GLN A 183 23.42 -11.07 -10.66
CA GLN A 183 22.77 -11.50 -9.45
C GLN A 183 22.62 -13.03 -9.36
N LYS A 184 22.36 -13.70 -10.48
CA LYS A 184 22.32 -15.18 -10.53
C LYS A 184 23.69 -15.77 -10.17
N LYS A 185 24.78 -15.26 -10.77
CA LYS A 185 26.16 -15.67 -10.46
C LYS A 185 26.51 -15.46 -8.98
N VAL A 186 26.28 -14.26 -8.46
CA VAL A 186 26.55 -13.95 -7.04
C VAL A 186 25.75 -14.83 -6.08
N LYS A 187 24.51 -15.19 -6.44
CA LYS A 187 23.70 -16.13 -5.64
C LYS A 187 24.33 -17.52 -5.60
N GLU A 188 24.91 -18.00 -6.69
CA GLU A 188 25.63 -19.27 -6.75
C GLU A 188 26.94 -19.22 -5.95
N ASP A 189 27.69 -18.12 -6.08
CA ASP A 189 28.93 -17.90 -5.34
C ASP A 189 28.68 -17.85 -3.83
N TRP A 190 27.59 -17.20 -3.39
CA TRP A 190 27.20 -17.18 -1.98
C TRP A 190 26.90 -18.58 -1.42
N LYS A 191 26.29 -19.46 -2.22
CA LYS A 191 26.02 -20.85 -1.80
C LYS A 191 27.31 -21.63 -1.61
N LYS A 192 28.29 -21.42 -2.50
CA LYS A 192 29.61 -22.08 -2.47
C LYS A 192 30.57 -21.46 -1.44
N LEU A 193 30.24 -20.29 -0.90
CA LEU A 193 31.10 -19.56 0.01
C LEU A 193 31.31 -20.31 1.35
N PRO A 194 32.56 -20.45 1.83
CA PRO A 194 32.86 -21.05 3.13
C PRO A 194 32.23 -20.29 4.29
N GLU A 195 31.86 -21.01 5.35
CA GLU A 195 31.18 -20.44 6.52
C GLU A 195 32.00 -19.35 7.22
N LEU A 196 33.33 -19.50 7.22
CA LEU A 196 34.23 -18.49 7.78
C LEU A 196 34.11 -17.13 7.07
N GLN A 197 33.94 -17.15 5.74
CA GLN A 197 33.79 -15.91 4.96
C GLN A 197 32.37 -15.35 5.10
N LYS A 198 31.35 -16.21 5.22
CA LYS A 198 29.97 -15.80 5.55
C LYS A 198 29.90 -15.12 6.92
N GLY A 199 30.59 -15.66 7.92
CA GLY A 199 30.64 -15.12 9.28
C GLY A 199 31.10 -13.65 9.34
N ARG A 200 32.06 -13.24 8.50
CA ARG A 200 32.47 -11.83 8.40
C ARG A 200 31.32 -10.91 7.98
N PHE A 201 30.50 -11.34 7.02
CA PHE A 201 29.34 -10.58 6.57
C PHE A 201 28.19 -10.61 7.57
N GLU A 202 28.05 -11.69 8.34
CA GLU A 202 27.07 -11.79 9.43
C GLU A 202 27.40 -10.84 10.59
N GLN A 203 28.68 -10.75 10.98
CA GLN A 203 29.13 -9.80 12.00
C GLN A 203 28.85 -8.35 11.58
N LEU A 204 29.14 -7.99 10.32
CA LEU A 204 28.80 -6.67 9.78
C LEU A 204 27.28 -6.41 9.83
N TYR A 205 26.47 -7.39 9.43
CA TYR A 205 25.01 -7.30 9.51
C TYR A 205 24.52 -7.09 10.95
N HIS A 206 25.05 -7.84 11.91
CA HIS A 206 24.66 -7.72 13.32
C HIS A 206 24.99 -6.34 13.89
N LYS A 207 26.20 -5.84 13.62
CA LYS A 207 26.62 -4.48 14.02
C LYS A 207 25.67 -3.41 13.46
N ASP A 208 25.41 -3.44 12.16
CA ASP A 208 24.52 -2.45 11.53
C ASP A 208 23.07 -2.60 12.00
N MET A 209 22.63 -3.83 12.33
CA MET A 209 21.31 -4.09 12.92
C MET A 209 21.17 -3.49 14.32
N ASP A 210 22.23 -3.53 15.14
CA ASP A 210 22.25 -2.89 16.45
C ASP A 210 22.19 -1.37 16.35
N GLU A 211 22.99 -0.79 15.45
CA GLU A 211 22.90 0.64 15.16
C GLU A 211 21.51 1.03 14.65
N TYR A 212 20.91 0.22 13.78
CA TYR A 212 19.55 0.45 13.30
C TYR A 212 18.52 0.36 14.42
N ARG A 213 18.65 -0.60 15.34
CA ARG A 213 17.77 -0.72 16.50
C ARG A 213 17.80 0.56 17.34
N GLN A 214 18.99 1.10 17.63
CA GLN A 214 19.16 2.34 18.38
C GLN A 214 18.62 3.57 17.62
N LYS A 215 18.94 3.68 16.32
CA LYS A 215 18.40 4.76 15.46
C LYS A 215 16.87 4.71 15.41
N MET A 216 16.30 3.51 15.33
CA MET A 216 14.84 3.33 15.36
C MET A 216 14.24 3.74 16.69
N THR A 217 14.80 3.35 17.84
CA THR A 217 14.24 3.74 19.15
C THR A 217 14.26 5.25 19.36
N LEU A 218 15.33 5.93 18.94
CA LEU A 218 15.41 7.39 18.97
C LEU A 218 14.39 8.03 18.04
N TRP A 219 14.25 7.50 16.81
CA TRP A 219 13.27 7.99 15.85
C TRP A 219 11.84 7.78 16.33
N THR A 220 11.51 6.62 16.91
CA THR A 220 10.16 6.35 17.44
C THR A 220 9.81 7.32 18.56
N LYS A 221 10.74 7.58 19.48
CA LYS A 221 10.56 8.57 20.56
C LYS A 221 10.33 9.98 20.00
N LYS A 222 11.14 10.40 19.02
CA LYS A 222 10.95 11.69 18.33
C LYS A 222 9.57 11.80 17.67
N MET A 223 9.09 10.74 17.03
CA MET A 223 7.76 10.73 16.40
C MET A 223 6.62 10.78 17.44
N GLU A 224 6.82 10.21 18.62
CA GLU A 224 5.87 10.30 19.74
C GLU A 224 5.80 11.73 20.28
N GLU A 225 6.94 12.39 20.49
CA GLU A 225 7.04 13.81 20.91
C GLU A 225 6.40 14.77 19.89
N GLU A 226 6.57 14.52 18.58
CA GLU A 226 5.94 15.30 17.51
C GLU A 226 4.44 14.98 17.30
N GLY A 227 3.84 14.10 18.11
CA GLY A 227 2.43 13.72 18.00
C GLY A 227 2.11 12.85 16.76
N LYS A 228 3.12 12.29 16.10
CA LYS A 228 3.01 11.43 14.91
C LYS A 228 2.92 9.93 15.25
N PHE A 229 2.32 9.61 16.40
CA PHE A 229 2.21 8.25 16.96
C PHE A 229 1.66 7.20 15.99
N MET A 230 0.79 7.61 15.06
CA MET A 230 0.17 6.75 14.03
C MET A 230 1.19 6.11 13.08
N LEU A 231 2.39 6.70 12.93
CA LEU A 231 3.47 6.18 12.09
C LEU A 231 4.37 5.19 12.84
N THR A 232 4.27 5.15 14.17
CA THR A 232 5.18 4.47 15.09
C THR A 232 4.58 3.18 15.64
N LYS A 233 3.28 3.19 16.00
CA LYS A 233 2.61 1.99 16.52
C LYS A 233 2.52 0.91 15.43
N LYS A 234 3.31 -0.16 15.58
CA LYS A 234 2.99 -1.47 15.01
C LYS A 234 1.61 -1.86 15.52
N GLY A 235 0.75 -2.41 14.67
CA GLY A 235 -0.58 -2.91 15.04
C GLY A 235 -0.54 -4.08 16.03
N LYS A 236 -0.09 -3.82 17.26
CA LYS A 236 -0.24 -4.63 18.45
C LYS A 236 -0.83 -3.72 19.52
N GLU A 237 -2.11 -3.44 19.34
CA GLU A 237 -3.08 -2.92 20.30
C GLU A 237 -4.26 -2.46 19.45
N SER A 238 -5.04 -3.42 18.96
CA SER A 238 -6.46 -3.14 18.94
C SER A 238 -6.90 -3.33 20.39
N ASP A 239 -7.27 -2.25 21.07
CA ASP A 239 -8.00 -2.31 22.35
C ASP A 239 -9.37 -3.02 22.19
N GLY A 240 -9.69 -3.47 20.97
CA GLY A 240 -10.80 -4.34 20.67
C GLY A 240 -10.56 -5.79 21.11
N PRO A 241 -11.65 -6.54 21.36
CA PRO A 241 -11.58 -7.96 21.70
C PRO A 241 -10.78 -8.74 20.64
N LYS A 242 -9.93 -9.68 21.07
CA LYS A 242 -9.18 -10.56 20.17
C LYS A 242 -10.11 -11.66 19.65
N LYS A 243 -9.99 -12.00 18.36
CA LYS A 243 -10.74 -13.12 17.78
C LYS A 243 -10.35 -14.44 18.49
N PRO A 244 -11.32 -15.23 18.95
CA PRO A 244 -11.11 -16.58 19.48
C PRO A 244 -10.28 -17.45 18.54
N GLY A 245 -9.36 -18.23 19.13
CA GLY A 245 -8.46 -19.14 18.40
C GLY A 245 -9.18 -20.37 17.85
N SER A 246 -8.44 -21.29 17.22
CA SER A 246 -8.99 -22.61 16.86
C SER A 246 -9.28 -23.45 18.13
N SER A 247 -10.12 -24.49 18.01
CA SER A 247 -10.41 -25.44 19.10
C SER A 247 -9.13 -26.02 19.73
N PHE A 248 -8.12 -26.29 18.91
CA PHE A 248 -6.79 -26.70 19.36
C PHE A 248 -6.12 -25.70 20.31
N ILE A 249 -6.33 -24.39 20.17
CA ILE A 249 -5.75 -23.39 21.08
C ILE A 249 -6.32 -23.54 22.49
N TYR A 250 -7.60 -23.91 22.62
CA TYR A 250 -8.23 -24.15 23.92
C TYR A 250 -7.73 -25.44 24.57
N PHE A 251 -7.56 -26.49 23.76
CA PHE A 251 -6.91 -27.71 24.20
C PHE A 251 -5.48 -27.45 24.69
N MET A 252 -4.69 -26.73 23.89
CA MET A 252 -3.33 -26.36 24.26
C MET A 252 -3.30 -25.52 25.55
N LYS A 253 -4.21 -24.56 25.73
CA LYS A 253 -4.34 -23.78 26.97
C LYS A 253 -4.65 -24.67 28.18
N SER A 254 -5.52 -25.66 28.02
CA SER A 254 -5.90 -26.59 29.09
C SER A 254 -4.73 -27.45 29.57
N ARG A 255 -3.78 -27.74 28.68
CA ARG A 255 -2.57 -28.52 28.96
C ARG A 255 -1.37 -27.67 29.36
N LEU A 256 -1.41 -26.36 29.09
CA LEU A 256 -0.29 -25.46 29.31
C LEU A 256 0.14 -25.39 30.79
N LEU A 257 -0.80 -25.65 31.70
CA LEU A 257 -0.54 -25.75 33.15
C LEU A 257 0.28 -27.01 33.51
N ASP A 258 0.21 -28.06 32.69
CA ASP A 258 0.89 -29.35 32.90
C ASP A 258 2.30 -29.40 32.28
N ARG A 259 2.79 -28.28 31.70
CA ARG A 259 4.02 -28.24 30.88
C ARG A 259 5.31 -28.58 31.63
N GLY A 260 5.40 -28.21 32.90
CA GLY A 260 6.65 -28.26 33.66
C GLY A 260 7.78 -27.47 32.97
N GLU A 261 9.01 -28.01 33.01
CA GLU A 261 10.22 -27.37 32.46
C GLU A 261 10.47 -27.67 30.97
N THR A 262 9.59 -28.44 30.31
CA THR A 262 9.81 -28.80 28.91
C THR A 262 9.87 -27.56 27.99
N PRO A 263 10.83 -27.50 27.05
CA PRO A 263 10.89 -26.43 26.06
C PRO A 263 9.56 -26.29 25.32
N TYR A 264 9.03 -25.07 25.25
CA TYR A 264 7.69 -24.78 24.71
C TYR A 264 7.45 -25.39 23.31
N LYS A 265 8.49 -25.41 22.47
CA LYS A 265 8.43 -25.95 21.11
C LYS A 265 8.23 -27.48 21.10
N GLU A 266 8.88 -28.20 22.01
CA GLU A 266 8.75 -29.65 22.14
C GLU A 266 7.41 -30.03 22.78
N PHE A 267 6.99 -29.28 23.79
CA PHE A 267 5.66 -29.40 24.39
C PHE A 267 4.55 -29.20 23.35
N GLN A 268 4.69 -28.20 22.46
CA GLN A 268 3.72 -27.94 21.41
C GLN A 268 3.64 -29.06 20.37
N LEU A 269 4.77 -29.73 20.06
CA LEU A 269 4.79 -30.87 19.13
C LEU A 269 4.02 -32.06 19.71
N LYS A 270 4.26 -32.40 20.98
CA LYS A 270 3.53 -33.47 21.70
C LYS A 270 2.02 -33.22 21.68
N LEU A 271 1.59 -31.99 21.98
CA LEU A 271 0.17 -31.63 21.96
C LEU A 271 -0.46 -31.73 20.57
N ARG A 272 0.29 -31.48 19.49
CA ARG A 272 -0.24 -31.64 18.12
C ARG A 272 -0.48 -33.10 17.79
N GLU A 273 0.41 -33.99 18.22
CA GLU A 273 0.26 -35.44 18.04
C GLU A 273 -0.91 -35.98 18.88
N GLU A 274 -1.00 -35.56 20.14
CA GLU A 274 -2.14 -35.89 21.01
C GLU A 274 -3.47 -35.39 20.42
N TRP A 275 -3.50 -34.17 19.90
CA TRP A 275 -4.69 -33.63 19.25
C TRP A 275 -5.05 -34.38 17.96
N ALA A 276 -4.07 -34.82 17.17
CA ALA A 276 -4.34 -35.61 15.97
C ALA A 276 -5.01 -36.95 16.35
N ASN A 277 -4.49 -37.62 17.38
CA ASN A 277 -4.94 -38.94 17.84
C ASN A 277 -6.18 -38.90 18.76
N MET A 278 -6.62 -37.71 19.17
CA MET A 278 -7.77 -37.54 20.06
C MET A 278 -9.09 -37.87 19.34
N PRO A 279 -10.01 -38.63 19.96
CA PRO A 279 -11.32 -38.91 19.39
C PRO A 279 -12.18 -37.66 19.27
N ASP A 280 -13.07 -37.64 18.27
CA ASP A 280 -13.90 -36.48 17.94
C ASP A 280 -14.82 -36.05 19.09
N SER A 281 -15.21 -36.99 19.96
CA SER A 281 -15.99 -36.70 21.17
C SER A 281 -15.25 -35.77 22.14
N GLN A 282 -13.92 -35.91 22.27
CA GLN A 282 -13.10 -35.06 23.13
C GLN A 282 -12.75 -33.73 22.44
N LYS A 283 -12.55 -33.74 21.12
CA LYS A 283 -12.35 -32.52 20.32
C LYS A 283 -13.57 -31.61 20.34
N LYS A 284 -14.78 -32.20 20.30
CA LYS A 284 -16.07 -31.49 20.30
C LYS A 284 -16.23 -30.55 21.50
N LYS A 285 -15.74 -30.95 22.69
CA LYS A 285 -15.73 -30.09 23.89
C LYS A 285 -14.99 -28.75 23.65
N PHE A 286 -13.87 -28.80 22.94
CA PHE A 286 -13.07 -27.59 22.64
C PHE A 286 -13.63 -26.79 21.46
N GLU A 287 -14.35 -27.45 20.55
CA GLU A 287 -15.12 -26.78 19.49
C GLU A 287 -16.31 -26.00 20.06
N GLU A 288 -17.03 -26.59 21.01
CA GLU A 288 -18.10 -25.92 21.75
C GLU A 288 -17.58 -24.71 22.53
N LEU A 289 -16.43 -24.85 23.20
CA LEU A 289 -15.79 -23.74 23.92
C LEU A 289 -15.36 -22.61 22.98
N ARG A 290 -14.78 -22.94 21.82
CA ARG A 290 -14.47 -21.98 20.76
C ARG A 290 -15.74 -21.29 20.28
N ASN A 291 -16.81 -22.03 20.03
CA ASN A 291 -18.06 -21.47 19.50
C ASN A 291 -18.68 -20.50 20.51
N LYS A 292 -18.68 -20.83 21.80
CA LYS A 292 -19.13 -19.92 22.86
C LYS A 292 -18.32 -18.62 22.89
N GLU A 293 -16.99 -18.70 22.89
CA GLU A 293 -16.16 -17.48 22.85
C GLU A 293 -16.31 -16.70 21.53
N MET A 294 -16.56 -17.39 20.40
CA MET A 294 -16.86 -16.77 19.11
C MET A 294 -18.16 -15.98 19.15
N GLU A 295 -19.21 -16.48 19.81
CA GLU A 295 -20.44 -15.73 20.03
C GLU A 295 -20.22 -14.53 20.96
N GLU A 296 -19.48 -14.70 22.05
CA GLU A 296 -19.10 -13.58 22.92
C GLU A 296 -18.28 -12.51 22.17
N TYR A 297 -17.38 -12.93 21.29
CA TYR A 297 -16.62 -12.05 20.42
C TYR A 297 -17.51 -11.31 19.42
N LYS A 298 -18.48 -12.00 18.80
CA LYS A 298 -19.47 -11.37 17.91
C LYS A 298 -20.33 -10.36 18.66
N VAL A 299 -20.76 -10.67 19.89
CA VAL A 299 -21.50 -9.76 20.76
C VAL A 299 -20.66 -8.54 21.14
N LYS A 300 -19.39 -8.74 21.54
CA LYS A 300 -18.47 -7.63 21.85
C LYS A 300 -18.19 -6.75 20.62
N ILE A 301 -18.06 -7.34 19.43
CA ILE A 301 -17.92 -6.60 18.18
C ILE A 301 -19.22 -5.88 17.78
N GLY A 302 -20.38 -6.52 17.95
CA GLY A 302 -21.70 -5.94 17.66
C GLY A 302 -22.08 -4.81 18.62
N GLY A 303 -21.69 -4.90 19.89
CA GLY A 303 -21.82 -3.83 20.88
C GLY A 303 -20.82 -2.69 20.68
N SER A 304 -19.61 -3.00 20.18
CA SER A 304 -18.67 -2.00 19.68
C SER A 304 -19.02 -1.60 18.25
N GLY A 305 -20.16 -0.92 18.09
CA GLY A 305 -20.81 -0.64 16.81
C GLY A 305 -19.87 -0.44 15.63
N SER A 306 -20.25 -1.09 14.51
CA SER A 306 -19.63 -0.91 13.21
C SER A 306 -19.36 0.58 12.96
N ARG A 307 -18.24 0.91 12.31
CA ARG A 307 -17.94 2.30 11.91
C ARG A 307 -19.10 2.94 11.12
N LYS A 308 -19.92 2.12 10.44
CA LYS A 308 -21.17 2.54 9.79
C LYS A 308 -22.26 2.96 10.79
N GLU A 309 -22.44 2.22 11.89
CA GLU A 309 -23.47 2.51 12.90
C GLU A 309 -23.09 3.67 13.81
N ARG A 310 -21.80 3.85 14.13
CA ARG A 310 -21.31 5.04 14.85
C ARG A 310 -21.52 6.32 14.05
N ASN A 311 -21.30 6.30 12.72
CA ASN A 311 -21.58 7.45 11.86
C ASN A 311 -23.08 7.70 11.67
N ALA A 312 -23.93 6.67 11.78
CA ALA A 312 -25.39 6.83 11.71
C ALA A 312 -25.96 7.46 12.99
N ARG A 313 -25.45 7.10 14.18
CA ARG A 313 -25.88 7.71 15.45
C ARG A 313 -25.51 9.20 15.58
N VAL A 314 -24.33 9.61 15.10
CA VAL A 314 -23.92 11.02 15.14
C VAL A 314 -24.81 11.89 14.24
N ARG A 315 -25.24 11.37 13.08
CA ARG A 315 -26.15 12.07 12.17
C ARG A 315 -27.57 12.28 12.70
N VAL A 316 -28.02 11.42 13.62
CA VAL A 316 -29.36 11.50 14.22
C VAL A 316 -29.38 12.44 15.43
N GLN A 317 -28.23 12.84 15.96
CA GLN A 317 -28.12 13.81 17.06
C GLN A 317 -27.87 15.26 16.58
N GLU A 318 -27.55 15.46 15.30
CA GLU A 318 -27.36 16.78 14.68
C GLU A 318 -28.51 17.18 13.74
N SER A 319 -29.60 16.41 13.73
CA SER A 319 -30.89 16.75 13.10
C SER A 319 -31.95 16.83 14.18
#